data_AF-A0A3Q0EAC9-F1
#
_entry.id   AF-A0A3Q0EAC9-F1
#
_cell.length_a   1.000
_cell.length_b   1.000
_cell.length_c   1.000
_cell.angle_alpha   90.00
_cell.angle_beta   90.00
_cell.angle_gamma   90.00
#
_symmetry.space_group_name_H-M   'P 1'
#
loop_
_entity.id
_entity.type
_entity.pdbx_description
1 polymer ?
#
loop_
_entity_poly.entity_id
_entity_poly.type
_entity_poly.pdbx_seq_one_letter_code
_entity_poly.pdbx_strand_id
1 'polypeptide(L)' 'MYFVFTQISKTGKEIKEYVEAQAGSDPLLKGVPEDKNPFKEKGGCLIS' A
#
# COMPACT_ATOMS: atom_id res chain seq x y z
N MET A 1 -6.91 22.94 20.66
CA MET A 1 -7.20 21.64 20.03
C MET A 1 -7.81 21.92 18.66
N TYR A 2 -6.99 22.05 17.61
CA TYR A 2 -7.50 22.29 16.26
C TYR A 2 -8.05 20.98 15.72
N PHE A 3 -9.34 20.76 15.89
CA PHE A 3 -10.04 19.64 15.27
C PHE A 3 -10.18 19.98 13.78
N VAL A 4 -9.27 19.45 12.96
CA VAL A 4 -9.33 19.56 11.50
C VAL A 4 -10.44 18.63 11.01
N PHE A 5 -11.69 19.05 11.12
CA PHE A 5 -12.80 18.43 10.41
C PHE A 5 -12.82 18.98 8.98
N THR A 6 -11.94 18.49 8.12
CA THR A 6 -12.30 18.44 6.71
C THR A 6 -13.53 17.54 6.59
N GLN A 7 -14.51 17.94 5.78
CA GLN A 7 -15.75 17.16 5.60
C GLN A 7 -15.39 15.71 5.26
N ILE A 8 -15.88 14.74 6.04
CA ILE A 8 -15.55 13.32 5.88
C ILE A 8 -15.81 12.84 4.44
N SER A 9 -16.87 13.33 3.82
CA SER A 9 -17.20 13.06 2.42
C SER A 9 -16.17 13.58 1.42
N LYS A 10 -15.54 14.73 1.71
CA LYS A 10 -14.48 15.30 0.88
C LYS A 10 -13.17 14.53 1.05
N THR A 11 -12.76 14.30 2.29
CA THR A 11 -11.51 13.57 2.58
C THR A 11 -11.59 12.11 2.12
N GLY A 12 -12.75 11.46 2.25
CA GLY A 12 -12.94 10.11 1.73
C GLY A 12 -12.78 10.02 0.22
N LYS A 13 -13.22 11.03 -0.53
CA LYS A 13 -13.04 11.11 -1.98
C LYS A 13 -11.56 11.26 -2.34
N GLU A 14 -10.84 12.16 -1.67
CA GLU A 14 -9.41 12.39 -1.91
C GLU A 14 -8.57 11.13 -1.62
N ILE A 15 -8.87 10.44 -0.51
CA ILE A 15 -8.20 9.16 -0.18
C ILE A 15 -8.49 8.11 -1.25
N LYS A 16 -9.75 7.97 -1.67
CA LYS A 16 -10.13 7.01 -2.71
C LYS A 16 -9.37 7.27 -4.01
N GLU A 17 -9.36 8.52 -4.49
CA GLU A 17 -8.69 8.90 -5.74
C GLU A 17 -7.18 8.64 -5.67
N TYR A 18 -6.55 8.94 -4.54
CA TYR A 18 -5.13 8.64 -4.33
C TYR A 18 -4.84 7.13 -4.36
N VAL A 19 -5.66 6.33 -3.65
CA VAL A 19 -5.50 4.87 -3.63
C VAL A 19 -5.69 4.28 -5.03
N GLU A 20 -6.72 4.71 -5.76
CA GLU A 20 -6.98 4.25 -7.13
C GLU A 20 -5.84 4.62 -8.09
N ALA A 21 -5.26 5.83 -7.96
CA ALA A 21 -4.12 6.26 -8.76
C ALA A 21 -2.87 5.39 -8.51
N GLN A 22 -2.64 4.98 -7.25
CA GLN A 22 -1.45 4.22 -6.88
C GLN A 22 -1.61 2.71 -7.03
N ALA A 23 -2.86 2.19 -7.03
CA ALA A 23 -3.17 0.76 -7.10
C ALA A 23 -2.56 0.07 -8.34
N GLY A 24 -2.44 0.79 -9.45
CA GLY A 24 -1.83 0.26 -10.68
C GLY A 24 -0.31 0.00 -10.58
N SER A 25 0.34 0.53 -9.55
CA SER A 25 1.76 0.36 -9.28
C SER A 25 2.05 -0.46 -8.02
N ASP A 26 1.01 -0.86 -7.29
CA ASP A 26 1.12 -1.59 -6.04
C ASP A 26 1.64 -3.02 -6.31
N PRO A 27 2.85 -3.37 -5.80
CA PRO A 27 3.43 -4.72 -5.91
C PRO A 27 2.54 -5.84 -5.39
N LEU A 28 1.70 -5.56 -4.39
CA LEU A 28 0.83 -6.54 -3.75
C LEU A 28 -0.45 -6.77 -4.54
N LEU A 29 -0.91 -5.76 -5.29
CA LEU A 29 -2.09 -5.88 -6.16
C LEU A 29 -1.74 -6.46 -7.53
N LYS A 30 -0.63 -6.03 -8.15
CA LYS A 30 -0.21 -6.54 -9.46
C LYS A 30 0.69 -7.77 -9.41
N GLY A 31 1.28 -8.05 -8.25
CA GLY A 31 2.38 -9.00 -8.14
C GLY A 31 3.69 -8.39 -8.64
N VAL A 32 4.80 -8.87 -8.10
CA VAL A 32 6.14 -8.55 -8.57
C VAL A 32 6.79 -9.80 -9.18
N PRO A 33 7.54 -9.65 -10.29
CA PRO A 33 8.35 -10.74 -10.82
C PRO A 33 9.28 -11.30 -9.74
N GLU A 34 9.52 -12.60 -9.77
CA GLU A 34 10.28 -13.30 -8.73
C GLU A 34 11.66 -12.70 -8.51
N ASP A 35 12.35 -12.27 -9.57
CA ASP A 35 13.70 -11.70 -9.51
C ASP A 35 13.75 -10.27 -8.94
N LYS A 36 12.59 -9.60 -8.86
CA LYS A 36 12.46 -8.26 -8.27
C LYS A 36 11.87 -8.29 -6.87
N ASN A 37 11.44 -9.46 -6.39
CA ASN A 37 10.88 -9.60 -5.06
C ASN A 37 12.01 -9.69 -4.02
N PRO A 38 12.21 -8.67 -3.16
CA PRO A 38 13.26 -8.69 -2.14
C PRO A 38 13.03 -9.77 -1.07
N PHE A 39 11.88 -10.42 -1.07
CA PHE A 39 11.52 -11.48 -0.12
C PHE A 39 11.55 -12.89 -0.72
N LYS A 40 12.03 -13.05 -1.97
CA LYS A 40 12.14 -14.36 -2.64
C LYS A 40 12.96 -15.37 -1.83
N GLU A 41 14.14 -14.97 -1.35
CA GLU A 41 15.02 -15.79 -0.52
C GLU A 41 14.81 -15.53 0.98
N LYS A 42 13.56 -15.40 1.43
CA LYS A 42 13.28 -15.59 2.85
C LYS A 42 13.52 -17.06 3.19
N GLY A 43 14.79 -17.41 3.36
CA GLY A 43 15.23 -18.65 3.99
C GLY A 43 14.41 -18.83 5.25
N GLY A 44 13.86 -20.03 5.40
CA GLY A 44 12.90 -20.37 6.44
C GLY A 44 13.32 -19.85 7.81
N CYS A 45 12.32 -19.58 8.66
CA CYS A 45 12.48 -19.10 10.03
C CYS A 45 13.71 -19.75 10.70
N LEU A 46 14.80 -18.99 10.85
CA LEU A 46 15.98 -19.42 11.60
C LEU A 46 15.60 -19.33 13.09
N ILE A 47 15.14 -20.45 13.63
CA ILE A 47 15.03 -20.63 15.08
C ILE A 47 16.45 -20.97 15.54
N SER A 48 17.14 -19.98 16.11
CA SER A 48 18.37 -20.21 16.88
C SER A 48 18.06 -20.71 18.28
#